data_AF-A0A1F0CIE6-F1
#
_entry.id   AF-A0A1F0CIE6-F1
#
_cell.length_a   1.000
_cell.length_b   1.000
_cell.length_c   1.000
_cell.angle_alpha   90.00
_cell.angle_beta   90.00
_cell.angle_gamma   90.00
#
_symmetry.space_group_name_H-M   'P 1'
#
loop_
_entity.id
_entity.type
_entity.pdbx_description
1 polymer ?
#
loop_
_entity_poly.entity_id
_entity_poly.type
_entity_poly.pdbx_seq_one_letter_code
_entity_poly.pdbx_strand_id
1 'polypeptide(L)'
;MNELTDKFYSIFDSSILRRVKELNLDDKTSERLRLNISNNKRRNILPRPYVIEAFKDYFDKDTYVQMYLKSYREYHDPNDHETELFCKTKKSAQRY
;
A
#
# COMPACT_ATOMS: atom_id res chain seq x y z
N MET A 1 3.67 15.64 -10.65
CA MET A 1 3.72 15.41 -9.19
C MET A 1 2.89 14.17 -8.91
N ASN A 2 3.40 13.20 -8.15
CA ASN A 2 2.76 11.88 -8.02
C ASN A 2 1.96 11.87 -6.72
N GLU A 3 0.87 12.65 -6.66
CA GLU A 3 0.17 13.04 -5.42
C GLU A 3 -0.20 11.85 -4.50
N LEU A 4 -0.62 10.71 -5.08
CA LEU A 4 -0.90 9.49 -4.31
C LEU A 4 0.36 8.85 -3.71
N THR A 5 1.48 8.89 -4.44
CA THR A 5 2.76 8.38 -3.96
C THR A 5 3.29 9.27 -2.83
N ASP A 6 3.18 10.58 -2.97
CA ASP A 6 3.56 11.55 -1.94
C ASP A 6 2.70 11.39 -0.68
N LYS A 7 1.38 11.25 -0.85
CA LYS A 7 0.44 10.95 0.25
C LYS A 7 0.77 9.63 0.95
N PHE A 8 1.13 8.59 0.21
CA PHE A 8 1.52 7.33 0.83
C PHE A 8 2.79 7.49 1.66
N TYR A 9 3.79 8.21 1.16
CA TYR A 9 5.07 8.33 1.85
C TYR A 9 5.07 9.28 3.05
N SER A 10 4.12 10.22 3.13
CA SER A 10 4.01 11.18 4.24
C SER A 10 3.79 10.50 5.61
N ILE A 11 3.14 9.33 5.65
CA ILE A 11 2.94 8.61 6.93
C ILE A 11 4.27 8.12 7.54
N PHE A 12 5.34 8.07 6.74
CA PHE A 12 6.67 7.61 7.12
C PHE A 12 7.69 8.73 7.34
N ASP A 13 7.26 10.00 7.38
CA ASP A 13 8.16 11.15 7.59
C ASP A 13 8.92 11.06 8.92
N SER A 14 8.35 10.38 9.92
CA SER A 14 9.04 10.06 11.16
C SER A 14 10.05 8.92 11.00
N SER A 15 9.59 7.73 10.59
CA SER A 15 10.44 6.56 10.32
C SER A 15 9.63 5.41 9.74
N ILE A 16 10.14 4.77 8.67
CA ILE A 16 9.59 3.51 8.13
C ILE A 16 9.64 2.40 9.20
N LEU A 17 10.75 2.31 9.94
CA LEU A 17 10.92 1.28 10.97
C LEU A 17 9.86 1.41 12.07
N ARG A 18 9.58 2.65 12.50
CA ARG A 18 8.57 2.90 13.55
C ARG A 18 7.17 2.47 13.09
N ARG A 19 6.75 2.89 11.89
CA ARG A 19 5.44 2.53 11.35
C ARG A 19 5.26 1.03 11.13
N VAL A 20 6.30 0.34 10.69
CA VAL A 20 6.24 -1.11 10.52
C VAL A 20 6.13 -1.83 11.87
N LYS A 21 6.85 -1.36 12.90
CA LYS A 21 6.74 -1.94 14.26
C LYS A 21 5.34 -1.79 14.86
N GLU A 22 4.62 -0.72 14.54
CA GLU A 22 3.24 -0.49 15.00
C GLU A 22 2.26 -1.55 14.49
N LEU A 23 2.61 -2.32 13.45
CA LEU A 23 1.79 -3.41 12.92
C LEU A 23 1.89 -4.72 13.74
N ASN A 24 2.82 -4.83 14.70
CA ASN A 24 3.02 -6.02 15.54
C ASN A 24 3.12 -7.35 14.74
N LEU A 25 3.85 -7.33 13.62
CA LEU A 25 4.07 -8.49 12.76
C LEU A 25 5.37 -9.22 13.15
N ASP A 26 5.53 -10.45 12.68
CA ASP A 26 6.80 -11.17 12.82
C ASP A 26 7.96 -10.45 12.11
N ASP A 27 9.20 -10.72 12.53
CA ASP A 27 10.39 -10.05 12.03
C ASP A 27 10.57 -10.20 10.51
N LYS A 28 10.23 -11.37 9.95
CA LYS A 28 10.39 -11.65 8.52
C LYS A 28 9.40 -10.83 7.70
N THR A 29 8.14 -10.77 8.14
CA THR A 29 7.10 -9.96 7.47
C THR A 29 7.41 -8.47 7.61
N SER A 30 7.84 -8.03 8.78
CA SER A 30 8.25 -6.65 9.05
C SER A 30 9.41 -6.20 8.15
N GLU A 31 10.45 -7.03 8.01
CA GLU A 31 11.58 -6.71 7.14
C GLU A 31 11.16 -6.68 5.67
N ARG A 32 10.29 -7.61 5.23
CA ARG A 32 9.75 -7.61 3.86
C ARG A 32 9.01 -6.30 3.56
N LEU A 33 8.17 -5.82 4.48
CA LEU A 33 7.48 -4.54 4.33
C LEU A 33 8.47 -3.38 4.26
N ARG A 34 9.43 -3.30 5.19
CA ARG A 34 10.47 -2.24 5.21
C ARG A 34 11.22 -2.15 3.90
N LEU A 35 11.70 -3.30 3.38
CA LEU A 35 12.46 -3.36 2.13
C LEU A 35 11.59 -2.92 0.95
N ASN A 36 10.33 -3.35 0.89
CA ASN A 36 9.41 -2.95 -0.17
C ASN A 36 9.16 -1.43 -0.15
N ILE A 37 8.86 -0.85 1.02
CA ILE A 37 8.63 0.59 1.18
C ILE A 37 9.87 1.37 0.78
N SER A 38 11.05 0.97 1.28
CA SER A 38 12.32 1.68 1.04
C SER A 38 12.73 1.65 -0.43
N ASN A 39 12.62 0.48 -1.08
CA ASN A 39 13.00 0.33 -2.49
C ASN A 39 12.06 1.11 -3.42
N ASN A 40 10.74 1.07 -3.17
CA ASN A 40 9.79 1.82 -3.98
C ASN A 40 9.86 3.32 -3.74
N LYS A 41 10.20 3.76 -2.51
CA LYS A 41 10.42 5.18 -2.19
C LYS A 41 11.57 5.75 -3.02
N ARG A 42 12.69 5.02 -3.11
CA ARG A 42 13.84 5.40 -3.95
C ARG A 42 13.48 5.49 -5.45
N ARG A 43 12.51 4.71 -5.90
CA ARG A 43 12.03 4.69 -7.29
C ARG A 43 10.88 5.67 -7.55
N ASN A 44 10.41 6.36 -6.52
CA ASN A 44 9.26 7.28 -6.57
C ASN A 44 7.97 6.65 -7.15
N ILE A 45 7.71 5.40 -6.78
CA ILE A 45 6.50 4.65 -7.15
C ILE A 45 5.77 4.17 -5.89
N LEU A 46 4.48 3.82 -6.02
CA LEU A 46 3.76 3.20 -4.91
C LEU A 46 4.36 1.81 -4.62
N PRO A 47 4.34 1.35 -3.36
CA PRO A 47 4.72 -0.02 -3.05
C PRO A 47 3.65 -1.01 -3.53
N ARG A 48 3.95 -2.31 -3.41
CA ARG A 48 3.06 -3.40 -3.80
C ARG A 48 1.70 -3.32 -3.06
N PRO A 49 0.61 -3.85 -3.64
CA PRO A 49 -0.74 -3.73 -3.07
C PRO A 49 -0.85 -4.23 -1.62
N TYR A 50 -0.25 -5.37 -1.28
CA TYR A 50 -0.26 -5.88 0.10
C TYR A 50 0.39 -4.93 1.12
N VAL A 51 1.34 -4.07 0.69
CA VAL A 51 1.94 -3.07 1.56
C VAL A 51 0.96 -1.94 1.82
N ILE A 52 0.26 -1.48 0.78
CA ILE A 52 -0.77 -0.44 0.89
C ILE A 52 -1.88 -0.92 1.82
N GLU A 53 -2.30 -2.18 1.69
CA GLU A 53 -3.30 -2.79 2.56
C GLU A 53 -2.86 -2.82 4.04
N ALA A 54 -1.60 -3.14 4.31
CA ALA A 54 -1.06 -3.15 5.69
C ALA A 54 -1.15 -1.78 6.38
N PHE A 55 -1.19 -0.68 5.61
CA PHE A 55 -1.31 0.69 6.12
C PHE A 55 -2.66 1.35 5.79
N LYS A 56 -3.69 0.57 5.42
CA LYS A 56 -4.99 1.12 4.98
C LYS A 56 -5.64 2.06 6.02
N ASP A 57 -5.45 1.79 7.32
CA ASP A 57 -6.08 2.53 8.41
C ASP A 57 -5.47 3.94 8.60
N TYR A 58 -4.39 4.26 7.89
CA TYR A 58 -3.80 5.60 7.85
C TYR A 58 -4.42 6.53 6.80
N PHE A 59 -5.32 6.01 5.98
CA PHE A 59 -5.91 6.73 4.87
C PHE A 59 -7.43 6.68 4.94
N ASP A 60 -8.10 7.72 4.44
CA ASP A 60 -9.53 7.62 4.17
C ASP A 60 -9.78 6.57 3.08
N LYS A 61 -11.00 6.05 3.05
CA LYS A 61 -11.38 4.94 2.17
C LYS A 61 -11.11 5.25 0.69
N ASP A 62 -11.38 6.46 0.25
CA ASP A 62 -11.27 6.82 -1.16
C ASP A 62 -9.80 6.95 -1.58
N THR A 63 -8.98 7.58 -0.74
CA THR A 63 -7.53 7.65 -0.93
C THR A 63 -6.90 6.25 -0.96
N TYR A 64 -7.26 5.39 0.00
CA TYR A 64 -6.80 4.00 0.03
C TYR A 64 -7.14 3.25 -1.26
N VAL A 65 -8.39 3.31 -1.71
CA VAL A 65 -8.85 2.63 -2.93
C VAL A 65 -8.06 3.13 -4.15
N GLN A 66 -7.84 4.44 -4.27
CA GLN A 66 -7.06 5.00 -5.38
C GLN A 66 -5.61 4.54 -5.38
N MET A 67 -4.94 4.52 -4.21
CA MET A 67 -3.57 4.01 -4.07
C MET A 67 -3.50 2.52 -4.44
N TYR A 68 -4.42 1.71 -3.92
CA TYR A 68 -4.48 0.28 -4.16
C TYR A 68 -4.66 -0.02 -5.65
N LEU A 69 -5.64 0.61 -6.31
CA LEU A 69 -5.91 0.41 -7.73
C LEU A 69 -4.72 0.82 -8.61
N LYS A 70 -4.05 1.92 -8.27
CA LYS A 70 -2.87 2.37 -9.01
C LYS A 70 -1.73 1.37 -8.87
N SER A 71 -1.40 0.97 -7.65
CA SER A 71 -0.36 -0.04 -7.39
C SER A 71 -0.67 -1.35 -8.11
N TYR A 72 -1.91 -1.85 -8.01
CA TYR A 72 -2.32 -3.08 -8.68
C TYR A 72 -2.13 -3.03 -10.21
N ARG A 73 -2.39 -1.88 -10.84
CA ARG A 73 -2.16 -1.69 -12.29
C ARG A 73 -0.69 -1.63 -12.67
N GLU A 74 0.17 -1.13 -11.79
CA GLU A 74 1.61 -0.98 -12.04
C GLU A 74 2.39 -2.28 -11.82
N TYR A 75 1.82 -3.26 -11.12
CA TYR A 75 2.45 -4.54 -10.81
C TYR A 75 1.76 -5.71 -11.54
N HIS A 76 2.39 -6.20 -12.61
CA HIS A 76 1.85 -7.22 -13.55
C HIS A 76 1.90 -8.69 -13.06
N ASP A 77 1.74 -8.95 -11.77
CA ASP A 77 1.62 -10.34 -11.26
C ASP A 77 0.90 -10.36 -9.91
N PRO A 78 -0.41 -10.02 -9.86
CA PRO A 78 -1.17 -10.01 -8.63
C PRO A 78 -1.45 -11.45 -8.17
N ASN A 79 -1.21 -11.74 -6.90
CA ASN A 79 -1.60 -13.05 -6.34
C ASN A 79 -3.13 -13.15 -6.15
N ASP A 80 -3.62 -14.36 -5.86
CA ASP A 80 -5.07 -14.62 -5.70
C ASP A 80 -5.73 -13.71 -4.64
N HIS A 81 -5.01 -13.39 -3.57
CA HIS A 81 -5.50 -12.52 -2.50
C HIS A 81 -5.64 -11.06 -2.97
N GLU A 82 -4.68 -10.55 -3.74
CA GLU A 82 -4.74 -9.21 -4.34
C GLU A 82 -5.87 -9.10 -5.37
N THR A 83 -6.12 -10.17 -6.14
CA THR A 83 -7.21 -10.22 -7.12
C THR A 83 -8.59 -10.28 -6.46
N GLU A 84 -8.73 -11.00 -5.34
CA GLU A 84 -9.96 -11.04 -4.56
C GLU A 84 -10.28 -9.66 -3.95
N LEU A 85 -9.28 -8.99 -3.37
CA LEU A 85 -9.44 -7.67 -2.78
C LEU A 85 -9.86 -6.63 -3.84
N PHE A 86 -9.23 -6.68 -5.02
CA PHE A 86 -9.59 -5.84 -6.17
C PHE A 86 -11.05 -6.04 -6.59
N CYS A 87 -11.52 -7.28 -6.68
CA CYS A 87 -12.91 -7.58 -7.04
C CYS A 87 -13.91 -7.06 -6.00
N LYS A 88 -13.59 -7.15 -4.70
CA LYS A 88 -14.42 -6.62 -3.60
C LYS A 88 -14.45 -5.09 -3.58
N THR A 89 -13.31 -4.42 -3.78
CA THR A 89 -13.23 -2.95 -3.83
C THR A 89 -13.95 -2.39 -5.07
N LYS A 90 -13.82 -3.02 -6.24
CA LYS A 90 -14.53 -2.60 -7.47
C LYS A 90 -16.06 -2.67 -7.33
N LYS A 91 -16.61 -3.71 -6.69
CA LYS A 91 -18.05 -3.83 -6.42
C LYS A 91 -18.60 -2.75 -5.48
N SER A 92 -17.75 -2.24 -4.59
CA SER A 92 -18.11 -1.16 -3.66
C SER A 92 -18.15 0.21 -4.33
N ALA A 93 -17.34 0.42 -5.38
CA ALA A 93 -17.29 1.65 -6.16
C ALA A 93 -18.42 1.77 -7.21
N GLN A 94 -19.06 0.66 -7.62
CA GLN A 94 -20.20 0.66 -8.56
C GLN A 94 -21.57 0.88 -7.91
N ARG A 95 -21.63 1.09 -6.59
CA ARG A 95 -22.89 1.26 -5.83
C ARG A 95 -23.19 2.71 -5.42
N TYR A 96 -22.38 3.65 -5.91
CA TYR A 96 -22.63 5.09 -5.92
C TYR A 96 -22.69 5.55 -7.37
#